data_AF-A0A1B6M6P2-F1
#
_entry.id   AF-A0A1B6M6P2-F1
#
_cell.length_a   1.000
_cell.length_b   1.000
_cell.length_c   1.000
_cell.angle_alpha   90.00
_cell.angle_beta   90.00
_cell.angle_gamma   90.00
#
_symmetry.space_group_name_H-M   'P 1'
#
loop_
_entity.id
_entity.type
_entity.pdbx_description
1 polymer ?
#
loop_
_entity_poly.entity_id
_entity_poly.type
_entity_poly.pdbx_seq_one_letter_code
_entity_poly.pdbx_strand_id
1 'polypeptide(L)'
;SDLEPEHFQVDQIENMITLSELPPSRWQNLLDIDIIKKRNKPLEAPKTPKAAPFFLPTLPSLNLEFDLSALKDNEDGVKTVTLQNIKRNLTPFAKLLMDSGDFQRVIEKLKSLGPSAIDFEVNSLAMEGEDLLLKFMQMLDQLLRTNTDFELGQAYLALFLKVHGETVATTPTLCSFMDQLHEAQESSWRRLQTSIWYTLAVVDLKLMESYGHQTSSLVSTAERKNI
;
A
#
# COMPACT_ATOMS: atom_id res chain seq x y z
N SER A 1 -25.75 -18.37 -17.09
CA SER A 1 -25.86 -16.90 -17.13
C SER A 1 -25.05 -16.39 -15.98
N ASP A 2 -23.77 -16.22 -16.24
CA ASP A 2 -22.80 -15.72 -15.27
C ASP A 2 -23.06 -14.23 -15.07
N LEU A 3 -23.51 -13.87 -13.87
CA LEU A 3 -23.66 -12.49 -13.46
C LEU A 3 -22.24 -11.95 -13.23
N GLU A 4 -21.72 -11.20 -14.20
CA GLU A 4 -20.58 -10.33 -13.96
C GLU A 4 -20.92 -9.42 -12.76
N PRO A 5 -20.00 -9.22 -11.80
CA PRO A 5 -20.25 -8.25 -10.75
C PRO A 5 -20.32 -6.88 -11.42
N GLU A 6 -21.53 -6.30 -11.45
CA GLU A 6 -21.70 -4.90 -11.79
C GLU A 6 -20.83 -4.08 -10.83
N HIS A 7 -19.69 -3.60 -11.32
CA HIS A 7 -18.85 -2.64 -10.61
C HIS A 7 -19.63 -1.33 -10.56
N PHE A 8 -20.45 -1.17 -9.53
CA PHE A 8 -21.02 0.12 -9.17
C PHE A 8 -19.87 1.04 -8.78
N GLN A 9 -19.40 1.88 -9.71
CA GLN A 9 -18.58 3.02 -9.34
C GLN A 9 -19.45 3.95 -8.49
N VAL A 10 -19.28 3.87 -7.18
CA VAL A 10 -19.90 4.82 -6.25
C VAL A 10 -19.14 6.12 -6.41
N ASP A 11 -19.76 7.10 -7.06
CA ASP A 11 -19.20 8.45 -7.14
C ASP A 11 -18.93 8.96 -5.73
N GLN A 12 -17.78 9.62 -5.56
CA GLN A 12 -17.34 10.15 -4.28
C GLN A 12 -18.41 11.09 -3.71
N ILE A 13 -18.91 10.76 -2.52
CA ILE A 13 -19.91 11.57 -1.83
C ILE A 13 -19.21 12.78 -1.22
N GLU A 14 -19.72 13.98 -1.52
CA GLU A 14 -19.14 15.24 -1.08
C GLU A 14 -18.94 15.26 0.45
N ASN A 15 -17.72 15.59 0.89
CA ASN A 15 -17.31 15.61 2.29
C ASN A 15 -17.32 14.25 3.04
N MET A 16 -17.38 13.09 2.38
CA MET A 16 -17.28 11.79 3.07
C MET A 16 -15.86 11.21 2.94
N ILE A 17 -15.39 10.52 3.99
CA ILE A 17 -14.18 9.69 3.90
C ILE A 17 -14.62 8.31 3.43
N THR A 18 -14.12 7.87 2.29
CA THR A 18 -14.40 6.54 1.73
C THR A 18 -13.19 5.64 1.86
N LEU A 19 -13.46 4.34 2.01
CA LEU A 19 -12.45 3.28 2.04
C LEU A 19 -12.46 2.55 0.70
N SER A 20 -11.33 1.97 0.30
CA SER A 20 -11.28 1.22 -0.95
C SER A 20 -12.06 -0.09 -0.85
N GLU A 21 -12.52 -0.57 -2.00
CA GLU A 21 -13.13 -1.88 -2.14
C GLU A 21 -12.11 -3.03 -2.09
N LEU A 22 -10.83 -2.72 -1.87
CA LEU A 22 -9.78 -3.74 -1.84
C LEU A 22 -9.77 -4.49 -0.51
N PRO A 23 -9.45 -5.81 -0.52
CA PRO A 23 -9.30 -6.57 0.71
C PRO A 23 -8.26 -5.95 1.64
N PRO A 24 -8.50 -5.91 2.97
CA PRO A 24 -7.56 -5.32 3.94
C PRO A 24 -6.14 -5.87 3.84
N SER A 25 -5.99 -7.14 3.46
CA SER A 25 -4.71 -7.80 3.26
C SER A 25 -3.84 -7.17 2.16
N ARG A 26 -4.40 -6.36 1.26
CA ARG A 26 -3.62 -5.67 0.22
C ARG A 26 -2.82 -4.50 0.77
N TRP A 27 -3.35 -3.78 1.76
CA TRP A 27 -2.70 -2.58 2.29
C TRP A 27 -2.12 -2.79 3.70
N GLN A 28 -2.74 -3.60 4.55
CA GLN A 28 -2.21 -3.93 5.88
C GLN A 28 -0.85 -4.63 5.79
N ASN A 29 -0.70 -5.53 4.82
CA ASN A 29 0.54 -6.29 4.63
C ASN A 29 1.69 -5.49 4.03
N LEU A 30 1.46 -4.25 3.57
CA LEU A 30 2.52 -3.43 2.97
C LEU A 30 3.63 -3.12 3.97
N LEU A 31 3.28 -2.84 5.23
CA LEU A 31 4.24 -2.49 6.27
C LEU A 31 5.08 -3.68 6.74
N ASP A 32 4.52 -4.89 6.68
CA ASP A 32 5.16 -6.12 7.18
C ASP A 32 5.59 -7.07 6.07
N ILE A 33 5.73 -6.56 4.84
CA ILE A 33 5.96 -7.40 3.68
C ILE A 33 7.25 -8.21 3.78
N ASP A 34 8.29 -7.65 4.40
CA ASP A 34 9.56 -8.36 4.63
C ASP A 34 9.40 -9.55 5.57
N ILE A 35 8.56 -9.39 6.60
CA ILE A 35 8.28 -10.44 7.59
C ILE A 35 7.47 -11.56 6.91
N ILE A 36 6.47 -11.18 6.12
CA ILE A 36 5.62 -12.10 5.37
C ILE A 36 6.44 -12.87 4.34
N LYS A 37 7.29 -12.18 3.57
CA LYS A 37 8.23 -12.79 2.60
C LYS A 37 9.15 -13.79 3.30
N LYS A 38 9.72 -13.43 4.47
CA LYS A 38 10.59 -14.32 5.26
C LYS A 38 9.86 -15.57 5.76
N ARG A 39 8.63 -15.42 6.27
CA ARG A 39 7.79 -16.54 6.73
C ARG A 39 7.39 -17.47 5.59
N ASN A 40 7.06 -16.91 4.44
CA ASN A 40 6.59 -17.66 3.27
C ASN A 40 7.74 -18.27 2.44
N LYS A 41 9.01 -18.09 2.86
CA LYS A 41 10.14 -18.77 2.21
C LYS A 41 9.92 -20.29 2.30
N PRO A 42 9.99 -21.02 1.17
CA PRO A 42 9.88 -22.47 1.19
C PRO A 42 10.88 -23.09 2.16
N LEU A 43 10.40 -24.02 3.01
CA LEU A 43 11.22 -24.70 4.02
C LEU A 43 12.32 -25.56 3.40
N GLU A 44 12.04 -26.19 2.26
CA GLU A 44 13.05 -26.84 1.44
C GLU A 44 13.39 -25.90 0.29
N ALA A 45 14.64 -25.45 0.20
CA ALA A 45 15.10 -24.68 -0.95
C ALA A 45 14.82 -25.51 -2.22
N PRO A 46 14.22 -24.92 -3.28
CA PRO A 46 14.00 -25.64 -4.52
C PRO A 46 15.32 -26.27 -4.96
N LYS A 47 15.33 -27.58 -5.22
CA LYS A 47 16.52 -28.30 -5.68
C LYS A 47 16.96 -27.68 -7.00
N THR A 48 17.94 -26.77 -6.94
CA THR A 48 18.46 -26.11 -8.12
C THR A 48 19.06 -27.20 -9.01
N PRO A 49 18.61 -27.34 -10.26
CA PRO A 49 19.23 -28.29 -11.16
C PRO A 49 20.70 -27.90 -11.33
N LYS A 50 21.61 -28.89 -11.26
CA LYS A 50 23.06 -28.68 -11.27
C LYS A 50 23.60 -27.99 -12.53
N ALA A 51 22.76 -27.87 -13.57
CA ALA A 51 23.08 -27.27 -14.86
C ALA A 51 22.00 -26.24 -15.29
N ALA A 52 21.55 -25.38 -14.39
CA ALA A 52 20.78 -24.21 -14.81
C ALA A 52 21.71 -23.21 -15.50
N PRO A 53 21.37 -22.71 -16.71
CA PRO A 53 22.12 -21.61 -17.29
C PRO A 53 22.03 -20.38 -16.37
N PHE A 54 23.17 -19.72 -16.13
CA PHE A 54 23.24 -18.54 -15.27
C PHE A 54 22.33 -17.39 -15.75
N PHE A 55 22.05 -17.35 -17.06
CA PHE A 55 21.09 -16.44 -17.67
C PHE A 55 19.88 -17.23 -18.14
N LEU A 56 18.70 -16.91 -17.59
CA LEU A 56 17.46 -17.36 -18.18
C LEU A 56 17.29 -16.67 -19.55
N PRO A 57 17.04 -17.42 -20.63
CA PRO A 57 16.78 -16.82 -21.93
C PRO A 57 15.56 -15.91 -21.86
N THR A 58 15.68 -14.71 -22.41
CA THR A 58 14.60 -13.71 -22.43
C THR A 58 14.01 -13.66 -23.84
N LEU A 59 12.68 -13.57 -23.95
CA LEU A 59 12.04 -13.27 -25.22
C LEU A 59 12.29 -11.81 -25.57
N PRO A 60 12.59 -11.48 -26.84
CA PRO A 60 12.59 -10.10 -27.29
C PRO A 60 11.14 -9.58 -27.32
N SER A 61 10.67 -9.06 -26.19
CA SER A 61 9.35 -8.43 -26.04
C SER A 61 9.46 -7.15 -25.21
N LEU A 62 8.46 -6.27 -25.32
CA LEU A 62 8.44 -4.96 -24.62
C LEU A 62 8.43 -5.12 -23.09
N ASN A 63 7.99 -6.27 -22.59
CA ASN A 63 8.08 -6.68 -21.19
C ASN A 63 9.10 -7.82 -21.07
N LEU A 64 9.89 -7.82 -19.99
CA LEU A 64 10.84 -8.90 -19.71
C LEU A 64 10.06 -10.18 -19.39
N GLU A 65 9.87 -11.02 -20.40
CA GLU A 65 9.25 -12.35 -20.27
C GLU A 65 10.33 -13.41 -20.53
N PHE A 66 10.49 -14.32 -19.57
CA PHE A 66 11.51 -15.37 -19.66
C PHE A 66 10.97 -16.54 -20.47
N ASP A 67 11.72 -16.94 -21.49
CA ASP A 67 11.37 -18.10 -22.30
C ASP A 67 11.79 -19.39 -21.60
N LEU A 68 10.88 -20.02 -20.88
CA LEU A 68 11.15 -21.32 -20.25
C LEU A 68 11.02 -22.50 -21.23
N SER A 69 10.61 -22.26 -22.48
CA SER A 69 10.47 -23.33 -23.49
C SER A 69 11.81 -23.80 -24.05
N ALA A 70 12.86 -22.97 -23.95
CA ALA A 70 14.22 -23.27 -24.39
C ALA A 70 15.03 -24.16 -23.42
N LEU A 71 14.47 -24.57 -22.28
CA LEU A 71 15.15 -25.42 -21.27
C LEU A 71 15.23 -26.91 -21.65
N LYS A 72 15.02 -27.26 -22.93
CA LYS A 72 15.33 -28.60 -23.46
C LYS A 72 16.63 -28.53 -24.25
N ASP A 73 17.66 -29.15 -23.67
CA ASP A 73 18.96 -29.53 -24.24
C ASP A 73 19.46 -28.70 -25.41
N ASN A 74 20.47 -27.85 -25.19
CA ASN A 74 21.55 -27.68 -26.17
C ASN A 74 22.82 -27.11 -25.53
N GLU A 75 23.94 -27.70 -25.93
CA GLU A 75 25.32 -27.36 -25.59
C GLU A 75 25.76 -26.03 -26.24
N ASP A 76 26.71 -25.39 -25.57
CA ASP A 76 27.73 -24.47 -26.08
C ASP A 76 27.34 -23.29 -26.99
N GLY A 77 27.25 -22.11 -26.36
CA GLY A 77 27.31 -20.83 -27.05
C GLY A 77 27.23 -19.64 -26.11
N VAL A 78 28.36 -19.22 -25.53
CA VAL A 78 28.43 -17.97 -24.74
C VAL A 78 28.24 -16.78 -25.69
N LYS A 79 27.02 -16.26 -25.77
CA LYS A 79 26.72 -14.98 -26.42
C LYS A 79 26.71 -13.90 -25.36
N THR A 80 27.80 -13.15 -25.26
CA THR A 80 27.91 -11.99 -24.38
C THR A 80 26.99 -10.88 -24.91
N VAL A 81 25.85 -10.65 -24.26
CA VAL A 81 24.96 -9.53 -24.59
C VAL A 81 25.51 -8.29 -23.91
N THR A 82 26.06 -7.37 -24.71
CA THR A 82 26.53 -6.07 -24.22
C THR A 82 25.33 -5.14 -24.02
N LEU A 83 24.91 -4.93 -22.77
CA LEU A 83 23.86 -3.99 -22.39
C LEU A 83 24.38 -2.55 -22.47
N GLN A 84 24.53 -2.02 -23.68
CA GLN A 84 25.15 -0.72 -23.93
C GLN A 84 24.20 0.49 -23.93
N ASN A 85 22.90 0.31 -23.69
CA ASN A 85 21.92 1.41 -23.79
C ASN A 85 20.88 1.41 -22.66
N ILE A 86 21.34 1.43 -21.40
CA ILE A 86 20.48 1.73 -20.25
C ILE A 86 20.32 3.27 -20.18
N LYS A 87 19.49 3.83 -21.07
CA LYS A 87 18.84 5.11 -20.76
C LYS A 87 17.97 4.85 -19.53
N ARG A 88 18.05 5.73 -18.51
CA ARG A 88 17.41 5.61 -17.18
C ARG A 88 16.28 4.56 -17.20
N ASN A 89 16.52 3.40 -16.59
CA ASN A 89 15.54 2.31 -16.51
C ASN A 89 14.43 2.70 -15.53
N LEU A 90 13.68 3.76 -15.84
CA LEU A 90 12.50 4.11 -15.07
C LEU A 90 11.53 2.95 -15.15
N THR A 91 11.00 2.56 -14.01
CA THR A 91 9.89 1.60 -13.99
C THR A 91 8.72 2.15 -14.80
N PRO A 92 7.84 1.29 -15.36
CA PRO A 92 6.64 1.75 -16.05
C PRO A 92 5.78 2.67 -15.17
N PHE A 93 5.80 2.43 -13.85
CA PHE A 93 5.15 3.29 -12.86
C PHE A 93 5.82 4.66 -12.74
N ALA A 94 7.15 4.70 -12.61
CA ALA A 94 7.90 5.96 -12.53
C ALA A 94 7.72 6.83 -13.78
N LYS A 95 7.70 6.21 -14.96
CA LYS A 95 7.37 6.92 -16.22
C LYS A 95 5.97 7.54 -16.15
N LEU A 96 4.98 6.76 -15.71
CA LEU A 96 3.61 7.25 -15.56
C LEU A 96 3.52 8.41 -14.57
N LEU A 97 4.28 8.35 -13.47
CA LEU A 97 4.35 9.40 -12.46
C LEU A 97 5.02 10.69 -12.96
N MET A 98 6.02 10.59 -13.85
CA MET A 98 6.64 11.75 -14.48
C MET A 98 5.78 12.37 -15.59
N ASP A 99 5.19 11.52 -16.43
CA ASP A 99 4.48 11.96 -17.64
C ASP A 99 3.06 12.47 -17.36
N SER A 100 2.44 12.01 -16.27
CA SER A 100 1.05 12.33 -15.96
C SER A 100 0.95 13.56 -15.05
N GLY A 101 0.30 14.62 -15.54
CA GLY A 101 -0.22 15.70 -14.71
C GLY A 101 -1.48 15.31 -13.91
N ASP A 102 -2.00 14.10 -14.16
CA ASP A 102 -3.20 13.54 -13.56
C ASP A 102 -2.83 12.31 -12.71
N PHE A 103 -2.87 12.50 -11.39
CA PHE A 103 -2.49 11.49 -10.41
C PHE A 103 -3.51 10.34 -10.30
N GLN A 104 -4.73 10.50 -10.83
CA GLN A 104 -5.77 9.48 -10.74
C GLN A 104 -5.36 8.19 -11.49
N ARG A 105 -4.74 8.33 -12.68
CA ARG A 105 -4.21 7.18 -13.42
C ARG A 105 -3.09 6.46 -12.67
N VAL A 106 -2.28 7.21 -11.93
CA VAL A 106 -1.18 6.67 -11.13
C VAL A 106 -1.71 5.88 -9.93
N ILE A 107 -2.75 6.41 -9.27
CA ILE A 107 -3.43 5.76 -8.15
C ILE A 107 -4.12 4.46 -8.61
N GLU A 108 -4.83 4.48 -9.73
CA GLU A 108 -5.45 3.27 -10.29
C GLU A 108 -4.40 2.22 -10.68
N LYS A 109 -3.25 2.66 -11.20
CA LYS A 109 -2.12 1.76 -11.43
C LYS A 109 -1.64 1.13 -10.11
N LEU A 110 -1.45 1.91 -9.05
CA LEU A 110 -1.06 1.41 -7.72
C LEU A 110 -2.08 0.40 -7.15
N LYS A 111 -3.38 0.65 -7.30
CA LYS A 111 -4.46 -0.25 -6.87
C LYS A 111 -4.44 -1.59 -7.59
N SER A 112 -4.05 -1.59 -8.86
CA SER A 112 -3.89 -2.81 -9.66
C SER A 112 -2.70 -3.67 -9.21
N LEU A 113 -1.71 -3.07 -8.57
CA LEU A 113 -0.49 -3.77 -8.14
C LEU A 113 -0.72 -4.58 -6.86
N GLY A 114 0.00 -5.69 -6.77
CA GLY A 114 0.08 -6.47 -5.53
C GLY A 114 1.03 -5.83 -4.51
N PRO A 115 0.95 -6.22 -3.22
CA PRO A 115 1.77 -5.63 -2.15
C PRO A 115 3.28 -5.66 -2.44
N SER A 116 3.78 -6.74 -3.05
CA SER A 116 5.21 -6.88 -3.38
C SER A 116 5.66 -5.98 -4.52
N ALA A 117 4.78 -5.71 -5.47
CA ALA A 117 5.07 -4.79 -6.56
C ALA A 117 5.06 -3.34 -6.06
N ILE A 118 4.10 -2.97 -5.20
CA ILE A 118 4.05 -1.64 -4.56
C ILE A 118 5.33 -1.38 -3.76
N ASP A 119 5.75 -2.34 -2.94
CA ASP A 119 7.01 -2.29 -2.19
C ASP A 119 8.21 -2.06 -3.13
N PHE A 120 8.33 -2.82 -4.22
CA PHE A 120 9.40 -2.64 -5.19
C PHE A 120 9.38 -1.26 -5.85
N GLU A 121 8.21 -0.80 -6.30
CA GLU A 121 8.06 0.51 -6.95
C GLU A 121 8.46 1.64 -5.99
N VAL A 122 7.94 1.63 -4.75
CA VAL A 122 8.27 2.66 -3.75
C VAL A 122 9.76 2.66 -3.44
N ASN A 123 10.40 1.50 -3.24
CA ASN A 123 11.85 1.44 -3.00
C ASN A 123 12.67 1.96 -4.19
N SER A 124 12.20 1.73 -5.42
CA SER A 124 12.91 2.14 -6.64
C SER A 124 12.90 3.66 -6.85
N LEU A 125 11.93 4.40 -6.30
CA LEU A 125 11.80 5.87 -6.48
C LEU A 125 13.06 6.64 -6.05
N ALA A 126 13.74 6.23 -4.97
CA ALA A 126 14.94 6.93 -4.49
C ALA A 126 16.13 6.80 -5.45
N MET A 127 16.19 5.73 -6.24
CA MET A 127 17.27 5.52 -7.21
C MET A 127 17.14 6.46 -8.41
N GLU A 128 15.96 7.04 -8.63
CA GLU A 128 15.63 7.79 -9.84
C GLU A 128 15.69 9.31 -9.67
N GLY A 129 15.63 9.81 -8.43
CA GLY A 129 15.93 11.21 -8.07
C GLY A 129 14.88 11.88 -7.15
N GLU A 130 15.27 13.03 -6.58
CA GLU A 130 14.43 13.83 -5.66
C GLU A 130 13.13 14.33 -6.31
N ASP A 131 13.16 14.65 -7.61
CA ASP A 131 11.99 15.13 -8.36
C ASP A 131 10.85 14.10 -8.36
N LEU A 132 11.20 12.81 -8.42
CA LEU A 132 10.22 11.74 -8.46
C LEU A 132 9.62 11.46 -7.08
N LEU A 133 10.44 11.59 -6.03
CA LEU A 133 9.97 11.56 -4.64
C LEU A 133 8.97 12.70 -4.41
N LEU A 134 9.28 13.91 -4.88
CA LEU A 134 8.37 15.05 -4.77
C LEU A 134 7.06 14.80 -5.53
N LYS A 135 7.11 14.25 -6.75
CA LYS A 135 5.91 13.88 -7.51
C LYS A 135 5.06 12.83 -6.80
N PHE A 136 5.70 11.85 -6.17
CA PHE A 136 4.99 10.86 -5.36
C PHE A 136 4.31 11.50 -4.14
N MET A 137 4.98 12.44 -3.47
CA MET A 137 4.36 13.19 -2.36
C MET A 137 3.17 14.04 -2.85
N GLN A 138 3.28 14.68 -4.03
CA GLN A 138 2.16 15.42 -4.64
C GLN A 138 0.96 14.51 -4.94
N MET A 139 1.22 13.29 -5.43
CA MET A 139 0.18 12.28 -5.61
C MET A 139 -0.49 11.90 -4.28
N LEU A 140 0.28 11.72 -3.21
CA LEU A 140 -0.25 11.42 -1.87
C LEU A 140 -1.08 12.57 -1.31
N ASP A 141 -0.66 13.82 -1.47
CA ASP A 141 -1.44 15.00 -1.06
C ASP A 141 -2.81 15.03 -1.75
N GLN A 142 -2.84 14.78 -3.07
CA GLN A 142 -4.10 14.69 -3.81
C GLN A 142 -4.99 13.56 -3.29
N LEU A 143 -4.43 12.37 -3.08
CA LEU A 143 -5.17 11.21 -2.57
C LEU A 143 -5.77 11.47 -1.17
N LEU A 144 -5.05 12.18 -0.30
CA LEU A 144 -5.54 12.52 1.03
C LEU A 144 -6.62 13.61 1.00
N ARG A 145 -6.47 14.62 0.12
CA ARG A 145 -7.45 15.70 -0.04
C ARG A 145 -8.77 15.23 -0.67
N THR A 146 -8.73 14.26 -1.59
CA THR A 146 -9.95 13.72 -2.20
C THR A 146 -10.79 12.90 -1.22
N ASN A 147 -10.23 12.50 -0.07
CA ASN A 147 -10.88 11.65 0.92
C ASN A 147 -11.40 10.32 0.34
N THR A 148 -10.76 9.84 -0.73
CA THR A 148 -11.05 8.57 -1.41
C THR A 148 -9.99 7.55 -1.05
N ASP A 149 -10.39 6.29 -0.87
CA ASP A 149 -9.45 5.19 -0.57
C ASP A 149 -8.50 5.54 0.60
N PHE A 150 -9.05 6.10 1.68
CA PHE A 150 -8.27 6.75 2.74
C PHE A 150 -7.25 5.82 3.40
N GLU A 151 -7.60 4.56 3.60
CA GLU A 151 -6.70 3.54 4.15
C GLU A 151 -5.54 3.21 3.20
N LEU A 152 -5.74 3.26 1.88
CA LEU A 152 -4.66 3.12 0.91
C LEU A 152 -3.74 4.33 0.98
N GLY A 153 -4.29 5.54 1.06
CA GLY A 153 -3.51 6.77 1.23
C GLY A 153 -2.62 6.72 2.48
N GLN A 154 -3.18 6.31 3.63
CA GLN A 154 -2.41 6.11 4.85
C GLN A 154 -1.34 5.02 4.71
N ALA A 155 -1.68 3.88 4.10
CA ALA A 155 -0.73 2.77 3.94
C ALA A 155 0.43 3.13 2.99
N TYR A 156 0.16 3.82 1.90
CA TYR A 156 1.19 4.29 0.96
C TYR A 156 2.07 5.36 1.58
N LEU A 157 1.50 6.31 2.33
CA LEU A 157 2.27 7.30 3.08
C LEU A 157 3.17 6.62 4.12
N ALA A 158 2.64 5.67 4.89
CA ALA A 158 3.41 4.96 5.90
C ALA A 158 4.57 4.15 5.29
N LEU A 159 4.33 3.45 4.18
CA LEU A 159 5.37 2.74 3.43
C LEU A 159 6.44 3.71 2.89
N PHE A 160 6.01 4.82 2.30
CA PHE A 160 6.91 5.84 1.76
C PHE A 160 7.82 6.42 2.85
N LEU A 161 7.27 6.80 4.00
CA LEU A 161 8.05 7.33 5.12
C LEU A 161 8.98 6.28 5.75
N LYS A 162 8.55 5.02 5.78
CA LYS A 162 9.38 3.91 6.27
C LYS A 162 10.64 3.73 5.41
N VAL A 163 10.52 3.89 4.09
CA VAL A 163 11.63 3.69 3.15
C VAL A 163 12.46 4.96 2.97
N HIS A 164 11.80 6.11 2.80
CA HIS A 164 12.43 7.38 2.38
C HIS A 164 12.48 8.44 3.47
N GLY A 165 12.08 8.13 4.70
CA GLY A 165 11.98 9.11 5.79
C GLY A 165 13.28 9.88 6.08
N GLU A 166 14.43 9.21 6.01
CA GLU A 166 15.74 9.86 6.21
C GLU A 166 16.08 10.82 5.06
N THR A 167 15.77 10.45 3.82
CA THR A 167 15.99 11.29 2.63
C THR A 167 15.10 12.53 2.68
N VAL A 168 13.84 12.35 3.08
CA VAL A 168 12.88 13.45 3.26
C VAL A 168 13.31 14.39 4.37
N ALA A 169 13.83 13.87 5.48
CA ALA A 169 14.30 14.69 6.60
C ALA A 169 15.57 15.49 6.26
N THR A 170 16.43 14.96 5.39
CA THR A 170 17.69 15.60 4.99
C THR A 170 17.48 16.66 3.90
N THR A 171 16.46 16.50 3.05
CA THR A 171 16.24 17.36 1.89
C THR A 171 15.24 18.48 2.23
N PRO A 172 15.64 19.76 2.20
CA PRO A 172 14.80 20.87 2.66
C PRO A 172 13.54 21.07 1.81
N THR A 173 13.61 20.80 0.50
CA THR A 173 12.46 20.92 -0.41
C THR A 173 11.35 19.93 -0.04
N LEU A 174 11.70 18.65 0.12
CA LEU A 174 10.78 17.59 0.54
C LEU A 174 10.23 17.83 1.95
N CYS A 175 11.08 18.31 2.85
CA CYS A 175 10.67 18.67 4.21
C CYS A 175 9.62 19.78 4.22
N SER A 176 9.79 20.85 3.43
CA SER A 176 8.77 21.90 3.32
C SER A 176 7.44 21.41 2.73
N PHE A 177 7.49 20.42 1.83
CA PHE A 177 6.27 19.82 1.27
C PHE A 177 5.59 18.88 2.28
N MET A 178 6.34 18.32 3.22
CA MET A 178 5.79 17.50 4.30
C MET A 178 4.79 18.27 5.17
N ASP A 179 5.01 19.57 5.39
CA ASP A 179 4.07 20.40 6.16
C ASP A 179 2.68 20.45 5.50
N GLN A 180 2.66 20.60 4.17
CA GLN A 180 1.42 20.59 3.39
C GLN A 180 0.74 19.22 3.42
N LEU A 181 1.54 18.16 3.29
CA LEU A 181 1.06 16.78 3.34
C LEU A 181 0.51 16.42 4.72
N HIS A 182 1.15 16.91 5.79
CA HIS A 182 0.71 16.76 7.17
C HIS A 182 -0.61 17.49 7.41
N GLU A 183 -0.79 18.72 6.90
CA GLU A 183 -2.06 19.44 6.98
C GLU A 183 -3.20 18.67 6.30
N ALA A 184 -2.96 18.16 5.08
CA ALA A 184 -3.94 17.35 4.36
C ALA A 184 -4.32 16.09 5.15
N GLN A 185 -3.32 15.36 5.65
CA GLN A 185 -3.52 14.13 6.44
C GLN A 185 -4.30 14.39 7.73
N GLU A 186 -3.90 15.42 8.49
CA GLU A 186 -4.46 15.74 9.81
C GLU A 186 -5.91 16.22 9.70
N SER A 187 -6.25 16.95 8.64
CA SER A 187 -7.61 17.46 8.42
C SER A 187 -8.64 16.32 8.31
N SER A 188 -8.32 15.29 7.52
CA SER A 188 -9.17 14.10 7.34
C SER A 188 -9.13 13.20 8.57
N TRP A 189 -7.93 13.00 9.15
CA TRP A 189 -7.73 12.18 10.33
C TRP A 189 -8.52 12.68 11.54
N ARG A 190 -8.48 13.99 11.85
CA ARG A 190 -9.23 14.58 12.97
C ARG A 190 -10.72 14.31 12.90
N ARG A 191 -11.30 14.35 11.69
CA ARG A 191 -12.74 14.11 11.47
C ARG A 191 -13.08 12.66 11.78
N LEU A 192 -12.29 11.72 11.26
CA LEU A 192 -12.45 10.29 11.51
C LEU A 192 -12.24 9.96 13.00
N GLN A 193 -11.19 10.51 13.60
CA GLN A 193 -10.84 10.35 15.00
C GLN A 193 -11.93 10.86 15.94
N THR A 194 -12.50 12.04 15.67
CA THR A 194 -13.61 12.59 16.45
C THR A 194 -14.84 11.68 16.40
N SER A 195 -15.18 11.16 15.22
CA SER A 195 -16.30 10.24 15.06
C SER A 195 -16.06 8.94 15.85
N ILE A 196 -14.88 8.33 15.69
CA ILE A 196 -14.50 7.11 16.42
C ILE A 196 -14.57 7.35 17.94
N TRP A 197 -13.93 8.40 18.44
CA TRP A 197 -13.92 8.71 19.87
C TRP A 197 -15.31 8.97 20.43
N TYR A 198 -16.15 9.71 19.70
CA TYR A 198 -17.53 9.91 20.10
C TYR A 198 -18.29 8.58 20.21
N THR A 199 -18.19 7.72 19.19
CA THR A 199 -18.86 6.42 19.22
C THR A 199 -18.36 5.52 20.34
N LEU A 200 -17.05 5.48 20.59
CA LEU A 200 -16.46 4.72 21.69
C LEU A 200 -16.94 5.24 23.04
N ALA A 201 -16.91 6.57 23.26
CA ALA A 201 -17.35 7.17 24.52
C ALA A 201 -18.83 6.87 24.83
N VAL A 202 -19.70 6.91 23.82
CA VAL A 202 -21.13 6.57 23.99
C VAL A 202 -21.33 5.10 24.30
N VAL A 203 -20.61 4.20 23.61
CA VAL A 203 -20.66 2.76 23.87
C VAL A 203 -20.17 2.45 25.28
N ASP A 204 -19.04 3.03 25.70
CA ASP A 204 -18.47 2.82 27.03
C ASP A 204 -19.41 3.33 28.13
N LEU A 205 -20.02 4.51 27.95
CA LEU A 205 -21.03 5.02 28.88
C LEU A 205 -22.22 4.06 29.03
N LYS A 206 -22.73 3.51 27.92
CA LYS A 206 -23.84 2.55 27.95
C LYS A 206 -23.47 1.22 28.58
N LEU A 207 -22.25 0.74 28.36
CA LEU A 207 -21.74 -0.43 29.06
C LEU A 207 -21.67 -0.15 30.57
N MET A 208 -21.15 0.99 31.00
CA MET A 208 -21.08 1.37 32.42
C MET A 208 -22.46 1.50 33.08
N GLU A 209 -23.45 2.09 32.41
CA GLU A 209 -24.85 2.12 32.91
C GLU A 209 -25.43 0.70 33.10
N SER A 210 -25.16 -0.22 32.16
CA SER A 210 -25.60 -1.61 32.26
C SER A 210 -24.96 -2.35 33.45
N TYR A 211 -23.66 -2.15 33.70
CA TYR A 211 -22.98 -2.73 34.87
C TYR A 211 -23.45 -2.09 36.20
N GLY A 212 -23.77 -0.80 36.20
CA GLY A 212 -24.33 -0.10 37.37
C GLY A 212 -25.75 -0.57 37.74
N HIS A 213 -26.60 -0.86 36.76
CA HIS A 213 -27.95 -1.39 37.01
C HIS A 213 -27.95 -2.86 37.44
N GLN A 214 -27.04 -3.70 36.92
CA GLN A 214 -26.91 -5.09 37.38
C GLN A 214 -26.45 -5.17 38.84
N THR A 215 -25.50 -4.33 39.26
CA THR A 215 -25.02 -4.30 40.65
C THR A 215 -26.09 -3.76 41.61
N SER A 216 -26.84 -2.71 41.23
CA SER A 216 -27.96 -2.20 42.01
C SER A 216 -29.13 -3.19 42.13
N SER A 217 -29.47 -3.92 41.06
CA SER A 217 -30.49 -4.97 41.07
C SER A 217 -30.10 -6.16 41.95
N LEU A 218 -28.83 -6.59 41.94
CA LEU A 218 -28.34 -7.68 42.78
C LEU A 218 -28.35 -7.30 44.27
N VAL A 219 -27.98 -6.06 44.61
CA VAL A 219 -28.04 -5.55 45.99
C VAL A 219 -29.49 -5.43 46.48
N SER A 220 -30.40 -4.89 45.66
CA SER A 220 -31.83 -4.77 46.01
C SER A 220 -32.53 -6.12 46.16
N THR A 221 -32.13 -7.13 45.38
CA THR A 221 -32.68 -8.50 45.49
C THR A 221 -32.11 -9.25 46.70
N ALA A 222 -30.86 -8.96 47.09
CA ALA A 222 -30.26 -9.53 48.30
C ALA A 222 -30.89 -8.95 49.59
N GLU A 223 -31.20 -7.65 49.61
CA GLU A 223 -31.88 -7.02 50.76
C GLU A 223 -33.33 -7.49 50.94
N ARG A 224 -34.05 -7.77 49.85
CA ARG A 224 -35.43 -8.32 49.92
C ARG A 224 -35.52 -9.79 50.36
N LYS A 225 -34.41 -10.52 50.42
CA LYS A 225 -34.37 -11.92 50.89
C LYS A 225 -33.92 -12.07 52.36
N ASN A 226 -33.55 -10.97 53.02
CA ASN A 226 -33.06 -10.95 54.40
C ASN A 226 -34.06 -10.32 55.39
N ILE A 227 -35.33 -10.22 55.00
CA ILE A 227 -36.50 -9.89 55.83
C ILE A 227 -37.51 -11.03 55.69
#